data_AF-A0A923VN93-F1
#
_entry.id   AF-A0A923VN93-F1
#
_cell.length_a   1.000
_cell.length_b   1.000
_cell.length_c   1.000
_cell.angle_alpha   90.00
_cell.angle_beta   90.00
_cell.angle_gamma   90.00
#
_symmetry.space_group_name_H-M   'P 1'
#
loop_
_entity.id
_entity.type
_entity.pdbx_description
1 polymer ?
#
loop_
_entity_poly.entity_id
_entity_poly.type
_entity_poly.pdbx_seq_one_letter_code
_entity_poly.pdbx_strand_id
1 'polypeptide(L)'
;MTRTLPCRVAALCLMLSLGGCAIHVPPIEGVVWQPDNATFSPRGTWDKLGTTRLLVQWTAVDNQAFVEGAGMELAASQPDWERIAREPWARDVILGLAGRFSEDAARADIDALAEASVRLAALKTPLNVVGWYFPVEIDPTWTDAPRLAALLNRLPRPLWISVYDSANVGPEEMAQGLVKWLPKDVGVFFQDGVGVHAREA
;
A
#
# COMPACT_ATOMS: atom_id res chain seq x y z
N MET A 1 -35.61 26.53 74.39
CA MET A 1 -36.37 25.47 73.67
C MET A 1 -37.13 26.10 72.53
N THR A 2 -36.68 25.92 71.28
CA THR A 2 -37.45 25.74 70.03
C THR A 2 -36.53 26.00 68.84
N ARG A 3 -36.57 25.07 67.89
CA ARG A 3 -35.82 25.02 66.63
C ARG A 3 -36.35 26.06 65.65
N THR A 4 -35.48 26.52 64.74
CA THR A 4 -35.76 26.58 63.29
C THR A 4 -34.46 26.77 62.50
N LEU A 5 -34.13 25.80 61.64
CA LEU A 5 -33.27 26.00 60.47
C LEU A 5 -34.14 26.45 59.30
N PRO A 6 -33.60 27.17 58.32
CA PRO A 6 -33.78 26.66 56.96
C PRO A 6 -32.54 26.74 56.05
N CYS A 7 -32.38 25.64 55.33
CA CYS A 7 -32.13 25.56 53.89
C CYS A 7 -30.93 26.32 53.31
N ARG A 8 -29.77 25.65 53.25
CA ARG A 8 -28.72 25.95 52.26
C ARG A 8 -29.03 25.18 50.98
N VAL A 9 -29.44 25.89 49.93
CA VAL A 9 -29.52 25.35 48.56
C VAL A 9 -28.07 25.19 48.06
N ALA A 10 -27.61 23.95 47.93
CA ALA A 10 -26.37 23.64 47.24
C ALA A 10 -26.66 23.56 45.73
N ALA A 11 -26.17 24.54 44.97
CA ALA A 11 -26.17 24.47 43.52
C ALA A 11 -25.04 23.52 43.07
N LEU A 12 -25.40 22.29 42.71
CA LEU A 12 -24.49 21.32 42.11
C LEU A 12 -24.43 21.62 40.61
N CYS A 13 -23.39 22.33 40.15
CA CYS A 13 -23.08 22.43 38.72
C CYS A 13 -22.61 21.06 38.23
N LEU A 14 -23.53 20.31 37.63
CA LEU A 14 -23.24 19.09 36.89
C LEU A 14 -22.54 19.49 35.57
N MET A 15 -21.21 19.44 35.54
CA MET A 15 -20.47 19.55 34.28
C MET A 15 -20.73 18.28 33.48
N LEU A 16 -21.63 18.37 32.50
CA LEU A 16 -21.74 17.39 31.43
C LEU A 16 -20.48 17.48 30.57
N SER A 17 -19.49 16.63 30.88
CA SER A 17 -18.40 16.32 29.96
C SER A 17 -18.98 15.58 28.76
N LEU A 18 -19.32 16.32 27.71
CA LEU A 18 -19.54 15.79 26.38
C LEU A 18 -18.20 15.23 25.89
N GLY A 19 -17.95 13.95 26.19
CA GLY A 19 -16.89 13.17 25.56
C GLY A 19 -17.24 12.96 24.09
N GLY A 20 -17.04 13.98 23.26
CA GLY A 20 -17.04 13.79 21.82
C GLY A 20 -15.89 12.86 21.46
N CYS A 21 -16.19 11.70 20.86
CA CYS A 21 -15.16 10.87 20.25
C CYS A 21 -14.43 11.72 19.20
N ALA A 22 -13.22 12.18 19.52
CA ALA A 22 -12.36 12.80 18.54
C ALA A 22 -12.03 11.71 17.50
N ILE A 23 -12.47 11.92 16.26
CA ILE A 23 -12.05 11.09 15.13
C ILE A 23 -10.55 11.35 14.96
N HIS A 24 -9.73 10.38 15.35
CA HIS A 24 -8.30 10.42 15.09
C HIS A 24 -8.07 9.94 13.67
N VAL A 25 -7.86 10.88 12.74
CA VAL A 25 -7.43 10.55 11.38
C VAL A 25 -6.00 10.04 11.46
N PRO A 26 -5.71 8.80 11.03
CA PRO A 26 -4.34 8.30 10.99
C PRO A 26 -3.45 9.23 10.14
N PRO A 27 -2.18 9.43 10.52
CA PRO A 27 -1.27 10.22 9.70
C PRO A 27 -1.05 9.57 8.33
N ILE A 28 -0.81 10.39 7.31
CA ILE A 28 -0.41 9.90 5.99
C ILE A 28 1.03 9.40 6.08
N GLU A 29 1.22 8.09 5.96
CA GLU A 29 2.54 7.47 6.09
C GLU A 29 3.37 7.54 4.79
N GLY A 30 2.70 7.57 3.64
CA GLY A 30 3.33 7.38 2.34
C GLY A 30 2.53 7.97 1.19
N VAL A 31 3.18 8.10 0.04
CA VAL A 31 2.52 8.32 -1.26
C VAL A 31 2.77 7.15 -2.19
N VAL A 32 1.79 6.83 -3.04
CA VAL A 32 1.92 5.81 -4.08
C VAL A 32 2.14 6.50 -5.42
N TRP A 33 3.02 5.97 -6.23
CA TRP A 33 3.24 6.41 -7.60
C TRP A 33 3.27 5.21 -8.55
N GLN A 34 2.58 5.35 -9.67
CA GLN A 34 2.51 4.38 -10.76
C GLN A 34 3.30 4.93 -11.96
N PRO A 35 4.54 4.48 -12.20
CA PRO A 35 5.30 4.94 -13.36
C PRO A 35 4.62 4.55 -14.68
N ASP A 36 4.40 5.52 -15.54
CA ASP A 36 4.07 5.30 -16.96
C ASP A 36 4.75 6.37 -17.84
N ASN A 37 4.61 6.26 -19.16
CA ASN A 37 5.24 7.21 -20.08
C ASN A 37 4.71 8.66 -19.95
N ALA A 38 3.53 8.87 -19.37
CA ALA A 38 2.94 10.19 -19.15
C ALA A 38 3.31 10.80 -17.77
N THR A 39 3.60 9.96 -16.77
CA THR A 39 3.77 10.34 -15.36
C THR A 39 5.10 9.89 -14.76
N PHE A 40 6.10 9.59 -15.62
CA PHE A 40 7.43 9.10 -15.23
C PHE A 40 8.27 10.06 -14.35
N SER A 41 7.87 11.33 -14.22
CA SER A 41 8.63 12.36 -13.48
C SER A 41 7.80 12.96 -12.34
N PRO A 42 7.55 12.21 -11.25
CA PRO A 42 6.76 12.69 -10.12
C PRO A 42 7.47 13.86 -9.43
N ARG A 43 6.68 14.90 -9.12
CA ARG A 43 7.09 16.11 -8.40
C ARG A 43 5.98 16.54 -7.45
N GLY A 44 6.36 16.94 -6.23
CA GLY A 44 5.39 17.37 -5.23
C GLY A 44 6.07 17.90 -3.97
N THR A 45 5.25 18.32 -3.01
CA THR A 45 5.69 18.72 -1.66
C THR A 45 4.93 17.94 -0.59
N TRP A 46 4.75 16.63 -0.84
CA TRP A 46 3.97 15.75 0.04
C TRP A 46 4.61 15.59 1.42
N ASP A 47 5.90 15.88 1.56
CA ASP A 47 6.58 15.98 2.86
C ASP A 47 5.93 17.00 3.80
N LYS A 48 5.25 18.02 3.27
CA LYS A 48 4.44 18.95 4.07
C LYS A 48 3.22 18.30 4.73
N LEU A 49 2.80 17.13 4.26
CA LEU A 49 1.77 16.29 4.88
C LEU A 49 2.35 15.34 5.95
N GLY A 50 3.67 15.39 6.18
CA GLY A 50 4.37 14.54 7.15
C GLY A 50 4.88 13.21 6.58
N THR A 51 4.65 12.93 5.29
CA THR A 51 5.14 11.69 4.66
C THR A 51 6.58 11.81 4.17
N THR A 52 7.35 10.74 4.36
CA THR A 52 8.69 10.61 3.79
C THR A 52 8.86 9.33 2.99
N ARG A 53 7.78 8.55 2.82
CA ARG A 53 7.82 7.25 2.18
C ARG A 53 7.13 7.27 0.83
N LEU A 54 7.81 6.68 -0.15
CA LEU A 54 7.29 6.45 -1.48
C LEU A 54 7.07 4.96 -1.70
N LEU A 55 5.87 4.56 -2.09
CA LEU A 55 5.59 3.27 -2.72
C LEU A 55 5.61 3.48 -4.23
N VAL A 56 6.62 2.95 -4.91
CA VAL A 56 6.59 2.83 -6.36
C VAL A 56 5.80 1.56 -6.67
N GLN A 57 4.71 1.63 -7.43
CA GLN A 57 3.85 0.46 -7.63
C GLN A 57 4.54 -0.63 -8.46
N TRP A 58 5.36 -0.26 -9.44
CA TRP A 58 6.16 -1.18 -10.24
C TRP A 58 7.41 -0.50 -10.78
N THR A 59 8.45 -1.29 -11.04
CA THR A 59 9.61 -0.90 -11.83
C THR A 59 9.63 -1.54 -13.21
N ALA A 60 8.75 -2.52 -13.45
CA ALA A 60 8.41 -3.00 -14.77
C ALA A 60 6.92 -3.35 -14.85
N VAL A 61 6.26 -2.97 -15.93
CA VAL A 61 4.86 -3.31 -16.21
C VAL A 61 4.70 -3.62 -17.69
N ASP A 62 3.94 -4.67 -18.00
CA ASP A 62 3.70 -5.13 -19.38
C ASP A 62 4.98 -5.25 -20.23
N ASN A 63 6.00 -5.87 -19.62
CA ASN A 63 7.33 -6.11 -20.21
C ASN A 63 8.17 -4.86 -20.54
N GLN A 64 7.72 -3.66 -20.14
CA GLN A 64 8.53 -2.45 -20.18
C GLN A 64 9.11 -2.15 -18.81
N ALA A 65 10.42 -1.90 -18.76
CA ALA A 65 11.14 -1.57 -17.55
C ALA A 65 11.39 -0.06 -17.44
N PHE A 66 11.17 0.47 -16.24
CA PHE A 66 11.53 1.83 -15.82
C PHE A 66 12.88 1.84 -15.07
N VAL A 67 13.62 0.73 -15.10
CA VAL A 67 14.96 0.57 -14.55
C VAL A 67 15.80 -0.23 -15.53
N GLU A 68 17.08 0.11 -15.63
CA GLU A 68 18.01 -0.58 -16.53
C GLU A 68 18.54 -1.89 -15.94
N GLY A 69 18.94 -2.83 -16.80
CA GLY A 69 19.65 -4.05 -16.39
C GLY A 69 18.77 -5.27 -16.11
N ALA A 70 17.44 -5.16 -16.21
CA ALA A 70 16.51 -6.26 -15.96
C ALA A 70 16.42 -7.31 -17.10
N GLY A 71 17.08 -7.06 -18.24
CA GLY A 71 16.93 -7.84 -19.47
C GLY A 71 15.55 -7.68 -20.13
N MET A 72 14.91 -6.54 -19.93
CA MET A 72 13.60 -6.16 -20.50
C MET A 72 13.77 -4.96 -21.42
N GLU A 73 12.79 -4.74 -22.28
CA GLU A 73 12.73 -3.51 -23.07
C GLU A 73 12.52 -2.31 -22.14
N LEU A 74 13.26 -1.23 -22.37
CA LEU A 74 13.11 -0.01 -21.58
C LEU A 74 11.86 0.74 -22.04
N ALA A 75 11.10 1.27 -21.08
CA ALA A 75 10.06 2.23 -21.36
C ALA A 75 10.63 3.44 -22.11
N ALA A 76 9.82 4.03 -23.00
CA ALA A 76 10.22 5.15 -23.85
C ALA A 76 10.70 6.38 -23.04
N SER A 77 10.15 6.56 -21.84
CA SER A 77 10.60 7.58 -20.87
C SER A 77 11.04 6.93 -19.56
N GLN A 78 12.22 7.30 -19.10
CA GLN A 78 12.81 6.78 -17.86
C GLN A 78 12.70 7.81 -16.73
N PRO A 79 12.36 7.40 -15.50
CA PRO A 79 12.43 8.26 -14.34
C PRO A 79 13.87 8.68 -14.05
N ASP A 80 14.05 9.93 -13.64
CA ASP A 80 15.30 10.38 -13.04
C ASP A 80 15.37 9.88 -11.59
N TRP A 81 15.83 8.64 -11.43
CA TRP A 81 15.91 7.97 -10.12
C TRP A 81 16.86 8.68 -9.16
N GLU A 82 17.95 9.28 -9.67
CA GLU A 82 18.88 10.02 -8.82
C GLU A 82 18.24 11.27 -8.24
N ARG A 83 17.46 12.01 -9.03
CA ARG A 83 16.67 13.13 -8.52
C ARG A 83 15.63 12.64 -7.51
N ILE A 84 14.86 11.60 -7.84
CA ILE A 84 13.82 11.06 -6.96
C ILE A 84 14.42 10.66 -5.61
N ALA A 85 15.59 10.03 -5.58
CA ALA A 85 16.30 9.66 -4.35
C ALA A 85 16.63 10.83 -3.42
N ARG A 86 16.67 12.07 -3.95
CA ARG A 86 16.94 13.30 -3.20
C ARG A 86 15.68 14.03 -2.75
N GLU A 87 14.50 13.58 -3.15
CA GLU A 87 13.25 14.21 -2.80
C GLU A 87 12.88 13.95 -1.32
N PRO A 88 12.47 14.98 -0.54
CA PRO A 88 12.14 14.80 0.88
C PRO A 88 10.99 13.81 1.16
N TRP A 89 10.07 13.67 0.21
CA TRP A 89 8.91 12.78 0.28
C TRP A 89 9.23 11.33 -0.15
N ALA A 90 10.45 11.05 -0.61
CA ALA A 90 10.89 9.73 -1.08
C ALA A 90 12.16 9.24 -0.38
N ARG A 91 12.35 9.59 0.90
CA ARG A 91 13.51 9.18 1.71
C ARG A 91 13.57 7.69 1.94
N ASP A 92 12.42 7.06 2.13
CA ASP A 92 12.26 5.62 2.25
C ASP A 92 11.43 5.13 1.06
N VAL A 93 11.95 4.16 0.31
CA VAL A 93 11.24 3.63 -0.86
C VAL A 93 10.85 2.17 -0.64
N ILE A 94 9.55 1.88 -0.80
CA ILE A 94 9.07 0.53 -1.08
C ILE A 94 9.02 0.40 -2.61
N LEU A 95 9.91 -0.42 -3.15
CA LEU A 95 10.11 -0.50 -4.60
C LEU A 95 9.26 -1.62 -5.20
N GLY A 96 8.37 -1.24 -6.10
CA GLY A 96 7.51 -2.15 -6.83
C GLY A 96 8.28 -3.03 -7.81
N LEU A 97 7.87 -4.28 -7.89
CA LEU A 97 8.47 -5.30 -8.74
C LEU A 97 7.75 -5.37 -10.10
N ALA A 98 7.76 -6.53 -10.76
CA ALA A 98 7.12 -6.70 -12.06
C ALA A 98 5.59 -6.84 -11.91
N GLY A 99 4.83 -6.14 -12.76
CA GLY A 99 3.37 -6.21 -12.80
C GLY A 99 2.79 -6.20 -14.20
N ARG A 100 1.46 -6.13 -14.26
CA ARG A 100 0.67 -5.89 -15.47
C ARG A 100 -0.45 -4.91 -15.14
N PHE A 101 -0.90 -4.13 -16.13
CA PHE A 101 -2.05 -3.25 -15.93
C PHE A 101 -3.36 -4.02 -15.80
N SER A 102 -3.51 -5.10 -16.57
CA SER A 102 -4.67 -5.98 -16.49
C SER A 102 -4.50 -6.96 -15.32
N GLU A 103 -5.47 -6.94 -14.40
CA GLU A 103 -5.51 -7.88 -13.28
C GLU A 103 -5.58 -9.33 -13.77
N ASP A 104 -6.45 -9.62 -14.74
CA ASP A 104 -6.57 -10.96 -15.34
C ASP A 104 -5.24 -11.45 -15.91
N ALA A 105 -4.55 -10.57 -16.65
CA ALA A 105 -3.24 -10.90 -17.19
C ALA A 105 -2.21 -11.11 -16.07
N ALA A 106 -2.24 -10.29 -15.01
CA ALA A 106 -1.34 -10.42 -13.87
C ALA A 106 -1.52 -11.78 -13.16
N ARG A 107 -2.78 -12.20 -12.97
CA ARG A 107 -3.15 -13.48 -12.35
C ARG A 107 -2.77 -14.68 -13.21
N ALA A 108 -2.90 -14.55 -14.53
CA ALA A 108 -2.49 -15.59 -15.47
C ALA A 108 -0.95 -15.79 -15.48
N ASP A 109 -0.18 -14.73 -15.25
CA ASP A 109 1.28 -14.71 -15.44
C ASP A 109 2.10 -14.67 -14.14
N ILE A 110 1.52 -15.03 -12.99
CA ILE A 110 2.18 -14.91 -11.68
C ILE A 110 3.59 -15.55 -11.61
N ASP A 111 3.80 -16.67 -12.29
CA ASP A 111 5.10 -17.36 -12.32
C ASP A 111 6.16 -16.51 -13.05
N ALA A 112 5.82 -15.98 -14.23
CA ALA A 112 6.70 -15.12 -15.02
C ALA A 112 6.97 -13.78 -14.31
N LEU A 113 5.94 -13.20 -13.68
CA LEU A 113 6.07 -11.98 -12.87
C LEU A 113 6.99 -12.20 -11.67
N ALA A 114 6.89 -13.33 -10.98
CA ALA A 114 7.79 -13.64 -9.86
C ALA A 114 9.25 -13.79 -10.32
N GLU A 115 9.50 -14.44 -11.46
CA GLU A 115 10.85 -14.56 -12.02
C GLU A 115 11.44 -13.22 -12.45
N ALA A 116 10.66 -12.39 -13.13
CA ALA A 116 11.00 -11.02 -13.48
C ALA A 116 11.33 -10.19 -12.23
N SER A 117 10.51 -10.34 -11.19
CA SER A 117 10.66 -9.64 -9.92
C SER A 117 11.96 -10.00 -9.19
N VAL A 118 12.38 -11.27 -9.21
CA VAL A 118 13.69 -11.67 -8.66
C VAL A 118 14.85 -10.97 -9.38
N ARG A 119 14.78 -10.82 -10.71
CA ARG A 119 15.80 -10.11 -11.48
C ARG A 119 15.82 -8.62 -11.16
N LEU A 120 14.66 -7.98 -11.10
CA LEU A 120 14.52 -6.55 -10.76
C LEU A 120 15.08 -6.26 -9.36
N ALA A 121 14.80 -7.15 -8.40
CA ALA A 121 15.25 -7.00 -7.02
C ALA A 121 16.78 -7.02 -6.85
N ALA A 122 17.50 -7.63 -7.79
CA ALA A 122 18.96 -7.71 -7.77
C ALA A 122 19.64 -6.45 -8.32
N LEU A 123 18.89 -5.53 -8.93
CA LEU A 123 19.44 -4.33 -9.55
C LEU A 123 19.84 -3.31 -8.50
N LYS A 124 20.94 -2.60 -8.77
CA LYS A 124 21.33 -1.44 -7.97
C LYS A 124 20.55 -0.22 -8.46
N THR A 125 19.94 0.50 -7.52
CA THR A 125 19.26 1.77 -7.78
C THR A 125 19.86 2.85 -6.87
N PRO A 126 19.72 4.15 -7.21
CA PRO A 126 20.13 5.23 -6.32
C PRO A 126 19.16 5.43 -5.13
N LEU A 127 18.03 4.71 -5.09
CA LEU A 127 17.01 4.86 -4.06
C LEU A 127 17.42 4.18 -2.75
N ASN A 128 16.99 4.74 -1.63
CA ASN A 128 17.03 4.05 -0.34
C ASN A 128 15.85 3.07 -0.26
N VAL A 129 16.04 1.87 -0.81
CA VAL A 129 15.03 0.81 -0.82
C VAL A 129 14.95 0.18 0.57
N VAL A 130 13.84 0.43 1.27
CA VAL A 130 13.54 -0.14 2.60
C VAL A 130 12.64 -1.36 2.54
N GLY A 131 12.12 -1.68 1.35
CA GLY A 131 11.60 -3.00 1.01
C GLY A 131 10.85 -3.00 -0.31
N TRP A 132 9.99 -3.99 -0.51
CA TRP A 132 9.55 -4.40 -1.85
C TRP A 132 8.05 -4.60 -1.94
N TYR A 133 7.47 -4.31 -3.09
CA TYR A 133 6.05 -4.51 -3.34
C TYR A 133 5.83 -5.40 -4.56
N PHE A 134 5.09 -6.49 -4.39
CA PHE A 134 4.67 -7.35 -5.50
C PHE A 134 3.27 -6.95 -5.97
N PRO A 135 3.12 -6.36 -7.17
CA PRO A 135 1.93 -5.58 -7.54
C PRO A 135 0.73 -6.41 -8.03
N VAL A 136 0.73 -7.72 -7.84
CA VAL A 136 -0.42 -8.56 -8.22
C VAL A 136 -1.51 -8.39 -7.16
N GLU A 137 -2.64 -7.82 -7.56
CA GLU A 137 -3.77 -7.54 -6.65
C GLU A 137 -4.56 -8.80 -6.32
N ILE A 138 -4.87 -8.96 -5.04
CA ILE A 138 -5.57 -10.12 -4.50
C ILE A 138 -6.93 -9.70 -3.97
N ASP A 139 -7.95 -10.48 -4.29
CA ASP A 139 -9.30 -10.31 -3.77
C ASP A 139 -9.87 -11.68 -3.36
N PRO A 140 -10.91 -11.73 -2.50
CA PRO A 140 -11.43 -13.00 -1.96
C PRO A 140 -12.04 -13.95 -3.00
N THR A 141 -12.35 -13.47 -4.21
CA THR A 141 -12.89 -14.29 -5.30
C THR A 141 -11.80 -15.06 -6.05
N TRP A 142 -10.52 -14.70 -5.89
CA TRP A 142 -9.43 -15.36 -6.59
C TRP A 142 -9.03 -16.68 -5.92
N THR A 143 -9.64 -17.77 -6.35
CA THR A 143 -9.44 -19.12 -5.78
C THR A 143 -8.00 -19.64 -5.89
N ASP A 144 -7.24 -19.16 -6.87
CA ASP A 144 -5.87 -19.59 -7.14
C ASP A 144 -4.80 -18.75 -6.38
N ALA A 145 -5.22 -17.73 -5.63
CA ALA A 145 -4.31 -16.89 -4.84
C ALA A 145 -3.35 -17.69 -3.92
N PRO A 146 -3.74 -18.83 -3.29
CA PRO A 146 -2.80 -19.63 -2.49
C PRO A 146 -1.54 -20.09 -3.22
N ARG A 147 -1.56 -20.18 -4.56
CA ARG A 147 -0.35 -20.50 -5.35
C ARG A 147 0.75 -19.45 -5.19
N LEU A 148 0.39 -18.20 -4.87
CA LEU A 148 1.36 -17.13 -4.63
C LEU A 148 2.27 -17.41 -3.44
N ALA A 149 1.88 -18.23 -2.46
CA ALA A 149 2.68 -18.49 -1.26
C ALA A 149 4.12 -18.91 -1.58
N ALA A 150 4.29 -19.86 -2.50
CA ALA A 150 5.61 -20.34 -2.91
C ALA A 150 6.39 -19.29 -3.71
N LEU A 151 5.69 -18.47 -4.51
CA LEU A 151 6.30 -17.40 -5.29
C LEU A 151 6.79 -16.26 -4.40
N LEU A 152 5.98 -15.81 -3.44
CA LEU A 152 6.30 -14.75 -2.49
C LEU A 152 7.48 -15.10 -1.60
N ASN A 153 7.73 -16.38 -1.32
CA ASN A 153 8.91 -16.83 -0.57
C ASN A 153 10.23 -16.71 -1.36
N ARG A 154 10.17 -16.52 -2.68
CA ARG A 154 11.35 -16.31 -3.54
C ARG A 154 11.72 -14.82 -3.66
N LEU A 155 10.81 -13.93 -3.26
CA LEU A 155 10.95 -12.49 -3.41
C LEU A 155 11.70 -11.88 -2.21
N PRO A 156 12.38 -10.73 -2.39
CA PRO A 156 13.16 -10.08 -1.34
C PRO A 156 12.30 -9.61 -0.16
N ARG A 157 12.93 -9.38 1.00
CA ARG A 157 12.29 -8.90 2.24
C ARG A 157 12.80 -7.51 2.65
N PRO A 158 12.01 -6.72 3.40
CA PRO A 158 10.58 -6.94 3.69
C PRO A 158 9.72 -6.80 2.43
N LEU A 159 8.61 -7.56 2.36
CA LEU A 159 7.75 -7.65 1.18
C LEU A 159 6.32 -7.26 1.53
N TRP A 160 5.66 -6.52 0.65
CA TRP A 160 4.24 -6.20 0.71
C TRP A 160 3.50 -6.62 -0.56
N ILE A 161 2.23 -6.93 -0.40
CA ILE A 161 1.24 -7.13 -1.46
C ILE A 161 0.04 -6.21 -1.22
N SER A 162 -0.84 -6.04 -2.21
CA SER A 162 -2.13 -5.39 -2.00
C SER A 162 -3.27 -6.39 -2.00
N VAL A 163 -4.25 -6.14 -1.13
CA VAL A 163 -5.48 -6.93 -1.04
C VAL A 163 -6.67 -5.99 -1.00
N TYR A 164 -7.77 -6.37 -1.63
CA TYR A 164 -9.01 -5.61 -1.57
C TYR A 164 -10.27 -6.47 -1.47
N ASP A 165 -11.37 -5.88 -0.98
CA ASP A 165 -12.66 -6.57 -0.82
C ASP A 165 -13.56 -6.37 -2.04
N SER A 166 -13.39 -7.20 -3.06
CA SER A 166 -14.26 -7.19 -4.24
C SER A 166 -15.69 -7.67 -3.94
N ALA A 167 -15.86 -8.49 -2.89
CA ALA A 167 -17.08 -9.25 -2.62
C ALA A 167 -17.81 -8.82 -1.34
N ASN A 168 -17.29 -7.82 -0.63
CA ASN A 168 -17.80 -7.34 0.67
C ASN A 168 -17.91 -8.47 1.71
N VAL A 169 -16.93 -9.38 1.76
CA VAL A 169 -16.89 -10.48 2.75
C VAL A 169 -16.62 -9.96 4.17
N GLY A 170 -16.06 -8.75 4.28
CA GLY A 170 -15.76 -8.12 5.55
C GLY A 170 -14.38 -8.49 6.11
N PRO A 171 -13.90 -7.73 7.10
CA PRO A 171 -12.50 -7.77 7.53
C PRO A 171 -12.11 -9.09 8.18
N GLU A 172 -12.98 -9.72 8.98
CA GLU A 172 -12.68 -11.00 9.63
C GLU A 172 -12.53 -12.14 8.63
N GLU A 173 -13.47 -12.27 7.69
CA GLU A 173 -13.44 -13.33 6.68
C GLU A 173 -12.23 -13.16 5.74
N MET A 174 -11.96 -11.92 5.31
CA MET A 174 -10.79 -11.59 4.51
C MET A 174 -9.48 -11.96 5.23
N ALA A 175 -9.33 -11.55 6.49
CA ALA A 175 -8.13 -11.86 7.27
C ALA A 175 -7.97 -13.37 7.46
N GLN A 176 -9.05 -14.08 7.78
CA GLN A 176 -9.04 -15.55 7.92
C GLN A 176 -8.70 -16.25 6.59
N GLY A 177 -9.10 -15.70 5.46
CA GLY A 177 -8.73 -16.18 4.13
C GLY A 177 -7.23 -16.07 3.89
N LEU A 178 -6.64 -14.90 4.14
CA LEU A 178 -5.22 -14.63 3.91
C LEU A 178 -4.31 -15.47 4.80
N VAL A 179 -4.59 -15.56 6.11
CA VAL A 179 -3.69 -16.27 7.05
C VAL A 179 -3.56 -17.77 6.79
N LYS A 180 -4.46 -18.36 5.97
CA LYS A 180 -4.39 -19.78 5.59
C LYS A 180 -3.22 -20.09 4.66
N TRP A 181 -2.74 -19.12 3.88
CA TRP A 181 -1.75 -19.37 2.83
C TRP A 181 -0.65 -18.31 2.74
N LEU A 182 -0.91 -17.07 3.15
CA LEU A 182 0.06 -15.98 3.04
C LEU A 182 1.25 -16.21 4.00
N PRO A 183 2.51 -16.10 3.53
CA PRO A 183 3.67 -16.18 4.42
C PRO A 183 3.60 -15.11 5.52
N LYS A 184 3.91 -15.49 6.76
CA LYS A 184 3.70 -14.66 7.97
C LYS A 184 4.53 -13.38 7.99
N ASP A 185 5.58 -13.32 7.19
CA ASP A 185 6.52 -12.19 7.08
C ASP A 185 6.24 -11.30 5.86
N VAL A 186 5.14 -11.54 5.13
CA VAL A 186 4.64 -10.67 4.06
C VAL A 186 3.60 -9.71 4.62
N GLY A 187 3.85 -8.41 4.46
CA GLY A 187 2.91 -7.35 4.80
C GLY A 187 1.79 -7.22 3.77
N VAL A 188 0.67 -6.64 4.18
CA VAL A 188 -0.51 -6.42 3.34
C VAL A 188 -0.90 -4.95 3.39
N PHE A 189 -1.03 -4.33 2.22
CA PHE A 189 -1.74 -3.06 2.05
C PHE A 189 -3.20 -3.37 1.67
N PHE A 190 -4.14 -3.11 2.59
CA PHE A 190 -5.56 -3.20 2.26
C PHE A 190 -6.00 -1.96 1.51
N GLN A 191 -6.65 -2.15 0.35
CA GLN A 191 -7.25 -1.06 -0.41
C GLN A 191 -8.69 -0.85 0.06
N ASP A 192 -9.04 0.39 0.40
CA ASP A 192 -10.31 0.79 1.02
C ASP A 192 -11.31 1.44 0.04
N GLY A 193 -10.92 1.66 -1.23
CA GLY A 193 -11.69 2.41 -2.23
C GLY A 193 -12.37 1.61 -3.34
N VAL A 194 -12.28 0.28 -3.35
CA VAL A 194 -12.78 -0.58 -4.45
C VAL A 194 -14.17 -1.18 -4.19
N GLY A 195 -14.71 -1.06 -2.97
CA GLY A 195 -16.07 -1.47 -2.59
C GLY A 195 -17.13 -0.35 -2.66
N VAL A 196 -16.75 0.88 -2.99
CA VAL A 196 -17.68 2.00 -3.25
C VAL A 196 -17.73 2.24 -4.76
N HIS A 197 -18.74 1.69 -5.44
CA HIS A 197 -19.27 1.99 -6.79
C HIS A 197 -18.59 3.11 -7.63
N ALA A 198 -17.28 3.07 -7.87
CA ALA A 198 -16.54 4.14 -8.56
C ALA A 198 -15.99 3.72 -9.93
N ARG A 199 -16.46 2.58 -10.46
CA ARG A 199 -16.26 2.21 -11.87
C ARG A 199 -17.60 1.92 -12.52
N GLU A 200 -18.38 2.97 -12.75
CA GLU A 200 -19.28 3.00 -13.91
C GLU A 200 -18.50 3.61 -15.07
N ALA A 201 -18.55 2.93 -16.23
CA ALA A 201 -17.86 3.31 -17.45
C ALA A 201 -18.47 4.54 -18.13
#